data_AF-A0A3D3RDL5-F1
#
_entry.id   AF-A0A3D3RDL5-F1
#
_cell.length_a   1.000
_cell.length_b   1.000
_cell.length_c   1.000
_cell.angle_alpha   90.00
_cell.angle_beta   90.00
_cell.angle_gamma   90.00
#
_symmetry.space_group_name_H-M   'P 1'
#
loop_
_entity.id
_entity.type
_entity.pdbx_description
1 polymer ?
#
loop_
_entity_poly.entity_id
_entity_poly.type
_entity_poly.pdbx_seq_one_letter_code
_entity_poly.pdbx_strand_id
1 'polypeptide(L)'
;NLKQIGLAFQNYHDTFNMFPPGYVDERGSGGTLADNEGHWAWSTMILPYLDQAPLYNQMNPGPITPSTALNDAAIRTSMQQPRAAFRCPSDTGPALNGNAGQGIQSDGGTNYELPVSNYIASNNNRTLRQSRSSNGANGGSGATGAFWRDSNLRFRDITDGASNTILVGERSYKVGTVDFYAGTLYAAREFGG
;
A
#
# COMPACT_ATOMS: atom_id res chain seq x y z
N ASN A 1 0.25 -15.13 -6.73
CA ASN A 1 -0.54 -13.91 -7.03
C ASN A 1 0.26 -12.77 -7.63
N LEU A 2 1.60 -12.76 -7.50
CA LEU A 2 2.48 -11.73 -8.05
C LEU A 2 2.27 -11.42 -9.55
N LYS A 3 2.04 -12.43 -10.39
CA LYS A 3 1.71 -12.23 -11.82
C LYS A 3 0.48 -11.35 -12.03
N GLN A 4 -0.59 -11.58 -11.27
CA GLN A 4 -1.83 -10.80 -11.37
C GLN A 4 -1.62 -9.37 -10.90
N ILE A 5 -0.87 -9.17 -9.82
CA ILE A 5 -0.46 -7.84 -9.34
C ILE A 5 0.37 -7.11 -10.41
N GLY A 6 1.32 -7.81 -11.05
CA GLY A 6 2.11 -7.26 -12.15
C GLY A 6 1.24 -6.78 -13.31
N LEU A 7 0.28 -7.59 -13.75
CA LEU A 7 -0.69 -7.21 -14.80
C LEU A 7 -1.55 -6.03 -14.37
N ALA A 8 -2.01 -6.00 -13.11
CA ALA A 8 -2.79 -4.89 -12.58
C ALA A 8 -2.00 -3.56 -12.58
N PHE A 9 -0.69 -3.60 -12.30
CA PHE A 9 0.17 -2.42 -12.45
C PHE A 9 0.32 -1.97 -13.89
N GLN A 10 0.42 -2.90 -14.85
CA GLN A 10 0.47 -2.55 -16.28
C GLN A 10 -0.83 -1.87 -16.71
N ASN A 11 -1.99 -2.45 -16.37
CA ASN A 11 -3.29 -1.87 -16.70
C ASN A 11 -3.51 -0.49 -16.04
N TYR A 12 -3.06 -0.32 -14.79
CA TYR A 12 -3.05 0.98 -14.12
C TYR A 12 -2.18 1.98 -14.90
N HIS A 13 -0.95 1.57 -15.27
CA HIS A 13 -0.05 2.42 -16.05
C HIS A 13 -0.64 2.78 -17.41
N ASP A 14 -1.27 1.86 -18.13
CA ASP A 14 -1.90 2.14 -19.43
C ASP A 14 -3.04 3.16 -19.30
N THR A 15 -3.74 3.17 -18.17
CA THR A 15 -4.84 4.11 -17.90
C THR A 15 -4.34 5.49 -17.48
N PHE A 16 -3.34 5.55 -16.59
CA PHE A 16 -2.92 6.78 -15.92
C PHE A 16 -1.55 7.32 -16.39
N ASN A 17 -0.87 6.63 -17.31
CA ASN A 17 0.48 6.91 -17.79
C ASN A 17 1.54 7.00 -16.66
N MET A 18 1.30 6.29 -15.55
CA MET A 18 2.21 6.18 -14.40
C MET A 18 1.84 4.94 -13.57
N PHE A 19 2.79 4.38 -12.83
CA PHE A 19 2.50 3.41 -11.78
C PHE A 19 1.77 4.08 -10.62
N PRO A 20 0.98 3.31 -9.82
CA PRO A 20 0.27 3.90 -8.71
C PRO A 20 1.23 4.44 -7.64
N PRO A 21 0.80 5.45 -6.87
CA PRO A 21 1.59 5.97 -5.77
C PRO A 21 1.79 4.91 -4.69
N GLY A 22 2.92 4.95 -3.97
CA GLY A 22 3.13 4.10 -2.80
C GLY A 22 2.00 4.26 -1.79
N TYR A 23 1.65 5.53 -1.52
CA TYR A 23 0.39 5.97 -0.93
C TYR A 23 0.12 7.43 -1.32
N VAL A 24 -1.14 7.85 -1.25
CA VAL A 24 -1.55 9.24 -1.53
C VAL A 24 -1.60 10.03 -0.24
N ASP A 25 -0.90 11.16 -0.19
CA ASP A 25 -0.99 12.09 0.93
C ASP A 25 -2.28 12.89 0.87
N GLU A 26 -3.21 12.57 1.75
CA GLU A 26 -4.55 13.17 1.77
C GLU A 26 -4.60 14.49 2.57
N ARG A 27 -3.47 14.97 3.11
CA ARG A 27 -3.35 16.25 3.85
C ARG A 27 -3.44 17.50 2.98
N GLY A 28 -3.28 17.35 1.66
CA GLY A 28 -3.37 18.44 0.68
C GLY A 28 -4.72 19.19 0.65
N SER A 29 -5.72 18.71 1.38
CA SER A 29 -7.07 19.27 1.51
C SER A 29 -7.29 20.11 2.79
N GLY A 30 -6.21 20.53 3.47
CA GLY A 30 -6.31 21.35 4.69
C GLY A 30 -6.60 20.58 5.99
N GLY A 31 -6.54 19.24 5.95
CA GLY A 31 -6.59 18.39 7.12
C GLY A 31 -5.18 17.98 7.57
N THR A 32 -4.91 18.05 8.88
CA THR A 32 -3.75 17.37 9.46
C THR A 32 -4.19 15.95 9.77
N LEU A 33 -3.78 14.98 8.96
CA LEU A 33 -3.97 13.58 9.33
C LEU A 33 -3.00 13.25 10.47
N ALA A 34 -3.50 12.63 11.54
CA ALA A 34 -2.69 12.19 12.67
C ALA A 34 -1.89 10.93 12.31
N ASP A 35 -0.83 10.63 13.08
CA ASP A 35 0.10 9.53 12.76
C ASP A 35 -0.59 8.15 12.66
N ASN A 36 -1.72 7.97 13.33
CA ASN A 36 -2.53 6.75 13.31
C ASN A 36 -3.64 6.73 12.26
N GLU A 37 -3.89 7.84 11.57
CA GLU A 37 -4.83 7.90 10.46
C GLU A 37 -4.18 7.35 9.18
N GLY A 38 -5.02 6.88 8.26
CA GLY A 38 -4.58 6.11 7.10
C GLY A 38 -4.56 6.93 5.82
N HIS A 39 -3.69 6.53 4.91
CA HIS A 39 -3.62 6.99 3.53
C HIS A 39 -3.88 5.84 2.57
N TRP A 40 -4.62 6.07 1.47
CA TRP A 40 -4.79 5.03 0.46
C TRP A 40 -3.45 4.63 -0.18
N ALA A 41 -3.14 3.34 -0.13
CA ALA A 41 -1.90 2.77 -0.66
C ALA A 41 -2.07 2.27 -2.11
N TRP A 42 -0.94 1.96 -2.76
CA TRP A 42 -0.89 1.36 -4.10
C TRP A 42 -1.85 0.16 -4.29
N SER A 43 -2.04 -0.62 -3.22
CA SER A 43 -2.87 -1.83 -3.25
C SER A 43 -4.36 -1.52 -3.44
N THR A 44 -4.84 -0.38 -2.96
CA THR A 44 -6.20 0.13 -3.24
C THR A 44 -6.31 0.56 -4.69
N MET A 45 -5.31 1.26 -5.20
CA MET A 45 -5.33 1.85 -6.55
C MET A 45 -5.42 0.79 -7.66
N ILE A 46 -4.91 -0.41 -7.41
CA ILE A 46 -4.94 -1.49 -8.40
C ILE A 46 -6.16 -2.41 -8.31
N LEU A 47 -7.04 -2.24 -7.32
CA LEU A 47 -8.21 -3.10 -7.13
C LEU A 47 -9.12 -3.24 -8.37
N PRO A 48 -9.42 -2.17 -9.14
CA PRO A 48 -10.25 -2.30 -10.34
C PRO A 48 -9.65 -3.25 -11.38
N TYR A 49 -8.32 -3.40 -11.39
CA TYR A 49 -7.57 -4.25 -12.32
C TYR A 49 -7.31 -5.66 -11.77
N LEU A 50 -7.89 -5.99 -10.62
CA LEU A 50 -7.87 -7.31 -9.99
C LEU A 50 -9.30 -7.86 -9.81
N ASP A 51 -10.25 -7.44 -10.66
CA ASP A 51 -11.68 -7.76 -10.58
C ASP A 51 -12.31 -7.35 -9.23
N GLN A 52 -11.79 -6.31 -8.59
CA GLN A 52 -12.29 -5.75 -7.34
C GLN A 52 -12.85 -4.32 -7.53
N ALA A 53 -13.37 -4.00 -8.71
CA ALA A 53 -13.98 -2.70 -8.99
C ALA A 53 -15.17 -2.35 -8.05
N PRO A 54 -16.09 -3.28 -7.68
CA PRO A 54 -17.15 -2.98 -6.73
C PRO A 54 -16.61 -2.57 -5.35
N LEU A 55 -15.54 -3.22 -4.89
CA LEU A 55 -14.88 -2.89 -3.62
C LEU A 55 -14.19 -1.53 -3.68
N TYR A 56 -13.47 -1.24 -4.77
CA TYR A 56 -12.86 0.06 -4.99
C TYR A 56 -13.91 1.17 -4.94
N ASN A 57 -15.03 1.00 -5.64
CA ASN A 57 -16.13 1.96 -5.64
C ASN A 57 -16.78 2.11 -4.26
N GLN A 58 -16.90 1.02 -3.50
CA GLN A 58 -17.42 1.05 -2.13
C GLN A 58 -16.50 1.84 -1.19
N MET A 59 -15.18 1.68 -1.32
CA MET A 59 -14.18 2.40 -0.52
C MET A 59 -14.04 3.87 -0.94
N ASN A 60 -14.44 4.19 -2.18
CA ASN A 60 -14.49 5.53 -2.76
C ASN A 60 -13.20 6.37 -2.53
N PRO A 61 -12.02 5.85 -2.89
CA PRO A 61 -10.76 6.54 -2.66
C PRO A 61 -10.67 7.83 -3.50
N GLY A 62 -10.13 8.89 -2.89
CA GLY A 62 -10.05 10.23 -3.48
C GLY A 62 -11.03 11.20 -2.79
N PRO A 63 -12.35 10.98 -2.86
CA PRO A 63 -13.31 11.77 -2.10
C PRO A 63 -13.27 11.59 -0.59
N ILE A 64 -12.90 10.40 -0.09
CA ILE A 64 -12.80 10.11 1.35
C ILE A 64 -11.49 9.39 1.68
N THR A 65 -11.01 9.56 2.92
CA THR A 65 -9.82 8.89 3.45
C THR A 65 -10.16 7.47 3.93
N PRO A 66 -9.16 6.58 4.13
CA PRO A 66 -9.36 5.31 4.80
C PRO A 66 -9.98 5.46 6.20
N SER A 67 -9.57 6.49 6.94
CA SER A 67 -10.07 6.78 8.29
C SER A 67 -11.56 7.11 8.29
N THR A 68 -12.01 7.92 7.32
CA THR A 68 -13.43 8.19 7.12
C THR A 68 -14.20 6.94 6.65
N ALA A 69 -13.64 6.18 5.70
CA ALA A 69 -14.23 4.95 5.19
C ALA A 69 -14.48 3.92 6.31
N LEU A 70 -13.58 3.82 7.30
CA LEU A 70 -13.68 2.89 8.42
C LEU A 70 -14.80 3.23 9.43
N ASN A 71 -15.39 4.43 9.38
CA ASN A 71 -16.57 4.76 10.19
C ASN A 71 -17.84 4.05 9.68
N ASP A 72 -17.91 3.73 8.39
CA ASP A 72 -19.02 2.96 7.84
C ASP A 72 -18.83 1.47 8.13
N ALA A 73 -19.79 0.86 8.83
CA ALA A 73 -19.70 -0.53 9.24
C ALA A 73 -19.59 -1.51 8.05
N ALA A 74 -20.28 -1.24 6.94
CA ALA A 74 -20.27 -2.09 5.76
C ALA A 74 -18.94 -1.97 5.00
N ILE A 75 -18.41 -0.75 4.83
CA ILE A 75 -17.10 -0.54 4.20
C ILE A 75 -16.00 -1.17 5.07
N ARG A 76 -16.04 -0.95 6.39
CA ARG A 76 -15.12 -1.57 7.35
C ARG A 76 -15.13 -3.09 7.25
N THR A 77 -16.31 -3.73 7.23
CA THR A 77 -16.40 -5.18 7.08
C THR A 77 -15.72 -5.63 5.79
N SER A 78 -15.96 -4.96 4.66
CA SER A 78 -15.28 -5.24 3.39
C SER A 78 -13.77 -5.07 3.46
N MET A 79 -13.28 -4.00 4.11
CA MET A 79 -11.86 -3.71 4.29
C MET A 79 -11.17 -4.70 5.23
N GLN A 80 -11.87 -5.33 6.16
CA GLN A 80 -11.33 -6.37 7.06
C GLN A 80 -11.34 -7.77 6.45
N GLN A 81 -11.92 -7.96 5.26
CA GLN A 81 -11.88 -9.27 4.61
C GLN A 81 -10.53 -9.48 3.89
N PRO A 82 -9.79 -10.57 4.19
CA PRO A 82 -8.60 -10.93 3.44
C PRO A 82 -8.89 -11.10 1.95
N ARG A 83 -7.88 -10.82 1.13
CA ARG A 83 -7.96 -10.96 -0.33
C ARG A 83 -6.94 -11.95 -0.82
N ALA A 84 -7.40 -13.00 -1.48
CA ALA A 84 -6.53 -14.03 -2.06
C ALA A 84 -5.48 -13.43 -3.01
N ALA A 85 -5.83 -12.36 -3.75
CA ALA A 85 -4.89 -11.66 -4.63
C ALA A 85 -3.67 -11.07 -3.89
N PHE A 86 -3.80 -10.72 -2.60
CA PHE A 86 -2.73 -10.12 -1.80
C PHE A 86 -2.14 -11.08 -0.76
N ARG A 87 -2.69 -12.29 -0.63
CA ARG A 87 -2.24 -13.30 0.32
C ARG A 87 -1.50 -14.42 -0.39
N CYS A 88 -0.33 -14.81 0.10
CA CYS A 88 0.35 -16.00 -0.38
C CYS A 88 -0.38 -17.25 0.17
N PRO A 89 -0.78 -18.23 -0.68
CA PRO A 89 -1.50 -19.41 -0.22
C PRO A 89 -0.74 -20.29 0.77
N SER A 90 0.60 -20.26 0.76
CA SER A 90 1.44 -21.03 1.68
C SER A 90 1.80 -20.28 2.96
N ASP A 91 1.35 -19.03 3.11
CA ASP A 91 1.63 -18.23 4.29
C ASP A 91 0.69 -18.57 5.45
N THR A 92 1.27 -18.93 6.59
CA THR A 92 0.55 -19.35 7.81
C THR A 92 0.35 -18.24 8.83
N GLY A 93 0.67 -16.99 8.48
CA GLY A 93 0.45 -15.82 9.34
C GLY A 93 -1.03 -15.52 9.61
N PRO A 94 -1.34 -14.57 10.48
CA PRO A 94 -2.72 -14.16 10.75
C PRO A 94 -3.38 -13.55 9.51
N ALA A 95 -4.71 -13.54 9.49
CA ALA A 95 -5.49 -12.91 8.42
C ALA A 95 -5.42 -11.38 8.47
N LEU A 96 -5.39 -10.81 9.68
CA LEU A 96 -5.34 -9.38 9.96
C LEU A 96 -4.01 -9.00 10.64
N ASN A 97 -3.59 -7.75 10.46
CA ASN A 97 -2.46 -7.18 11.17
C ASN A 97 -2.89 -6.71 12.56
N GLY A 98 -2.71 -7.57 13.58
CA GLY A 98 -3.06 -7.28 14.97
C GLY A 98 -1.93 -6.71 15.83
N ASN A 99 -0.77 -6.38 15.27
CA ASN A 99 0.31 -5.79 16.07
C ASN A 99 0.01 -4.31 16.34
N ALA A 100 0.34 -3.87 17.56
CA ALA A 100 0.24 -2.48 17.96
C ALA A 100 0.97 -1.59 16.95
N GLY A 101 0.30 -0.54 16.48
CA GLY A 101 0.87 0.39 15.50
C GLY A 101 0.53 0.10 14.04
N GLN A 102 -0.07 -1.05 13.70
CA GLN A 102 -0.37 -1.43 12.30
C GLN A 102 -1.80 -1.15 11.85
N GLY A 103 -2.72 -0.94 12.82
CA GLY A 103 -4.10 -0.56 12.53
C GLY A 103 -4.22 0.90 12.06
N ILE A 104 -5.35 1.18 11.41
CA ILE A 104 -5.73 2.51 10.97
C ILE A 104 -6.81 3.05 11.91
N GLN A 105 -6.60 4.24 12.45
CA GLN A 105 -7.58 4.96 13.24
C GLN A 105 -8.66 5.51 12.31
N SER A 106 -9.91 5.16 12.59
CA SER A 106 -11.09 5.83 12.04
C SER A 106 -11.27 7.23 12.64
N ASP A 107 -11.99 8.12 11.96
CA ASP A 107 -12.23 9.48 12.50
C ASP A 107 -13.01 9.45 13.83
N GLY A 108 -13.73 8.35 14.12
CA GLY A 108 -14.35 8.08 15.42
C GLY A 108 -13.37 7.67 16.54
N GLY A 109 -12.06 7.70 16.28
CA GLY A 109 -11.00 7.43 17.26
C GLY A 109 -10.67 5.94 17.47
N THR A 110 -11.40 5.02 16.83
CA THR A 110 -11.17 3.57 16.98
C THR A 110 -10.14 3.09 15.97
N ASN A 111 -9.13 2.34 16.43
CA ASN A 111 -8.18 1.64 15.57
C ASN A 111 -8.77 0.33 15.05
N TYR A 112 -8.73 0.13 13.73
CA TYR A 112 -9.13 -1.09 13.08
C TYR A 112 -7.96 -1.80 12.42
N GLU A 113 -7.89 -3.12 12.62
CA GLU A 113 -6.94 -3.98 11.94
C GLU A 113 -7.34 -4.17 10.48
N LEU A 114 -6.36 -4.12 9.57
CA LEU A 114 -6.54 -4.41 8.16
C LEU A 114 -5.82 -5.70 7.75
N PRO A 115 -6.24 -6.36 6.66
CA PRO A 115 -5.67 -7.63 6.23
C PRO A 115 -4.18 -7.57 5.98
N VAL A 116 -3.54 -8.71 6.21
CA VAL A 116 -2.16 -8.96 5.83
C VAL A 116 -2.03 -9.04 4.30
N SER A 117 -1.06 -8.31 3.74
CA SER A 117 -0.56 -8.50 2.37
C SER A 117 0.84 -9.09 2.39
N ASN A 118 1.05 -10.21 1.71
CA ASN A 118 2.38 -10.77 1.48
C ASN A 118 3.15 -10.06 0.37
N TYR A 119 2.53 -9.11 -0.32
CA TYR A 119 3.13 -8.38 -1.42
C TYR A 119 3.50 -6.98 -0.97
N ILE A 120 4.79 -6.65 -1.08
CA ILE A 120 5.38 -5.41 -0.56
C ILE A 120 5.97 -4.60 -1.72
N ALA A 121 5.61 -3.32 -1.79
CA ALA A 121 6.15 -2.39 -2.77
C ALA A 121 7.61 -2.01 -2.45
N SER A 122 8.43 -1.91 -3.49
CA SER A 122 9.82 -1.48 -3.41
C SER A 122 9.90 0.01 -3.13
N ASN A 123 10.34 0.39 -1.91
CA ASN A 123 10.43 1.80 -1.49
C ASN A 123 11.88 2.28 -1.31
N ASN A 124 12.65 1.68 -0.41
CA ASN A 124 14.01 2.14 -0.12
C ASN A 124 14.90 0.99 0.36
N ASN A 125 16.21 1.17 0.24
CA ASN A 125 17.23 0.19 0.62
C ASN A 125 17.72 0.32 2.07
N ARG A 126 17.34 1.38 2.80
CA ARG A 126 17.81 1.65 4.17
C ARG A 126 16.70 1.83 5.20
N THR A 127 15.80 2.77 4.97
CA THR A 127 14.66 3.06 5.87
C THR A 127 13.46 3.50 5.03
N LEU A 128 12.24 3.34 5.52
CA LEU A 128 11.07 3.88 4.82
C LEU A 128 11.23 5.39 4.63
N ARG A 129 11.05 5.86 3.40
CA ARG A 129 11.15 7.28 3.06
C ARG A 129 9.94 7.71 2.27
N GLN A 130 9.42 8.87 2.65
CA GLN A 130 8.22 9.45 2.05
C GLN A 130 8.55 10.08 0.68
N SER A 131 9.67 10.79 0.55
CA SER A 131 10.03 11.49 -0.70
C SER A 131 10.92 10.64 -1.61
N ARG A 132 10.85 10.86 -2.92
CA ARG A 132 11.81 10.29 -3.90
C ARG A 132 13.23 10.72 -3.56
N SER A 133 14.18 9.81 -3.68
CA SER A 133 15.59 10.13 -3.45
C SER A 133 16.15 11.11 -4.47
N SER A 134 16.92 12.08 -4.00
CA SER A 134 17.79 12.91 -4.85
C SER A 134 19.11 12.21 -5.21
N ASN A 135 19.46 11.12 -4.51
CA ASN A 135 20.65 10.32 -4.75
C ASN A 135 20.39 8.83 -4.47
N GLY A 136 20.39 8.00 -5.51
CA GLY A 136 20.13 6.56 -5.41
C GLY A 136 21.17 5.75 -4.62
N ALA A 137 22.35 6.31 -4.32
CA ALA A 137 23.49 5.53 -3.84
C ALA A 137 23.37 5.05 -2.37
N ASN A 138 22.65 5.77 -1.50
CA ASN A 138 22.70 5.49 -0.06
C ASN A 138 21.34 5.49 0.66
N GLY A 139 20.23 5.74 -0.04
CA GLY A 139 18.87 5.78 0.53
C GLY A 139 18.67 6.82 1.63
N GLY A 140 19.63 7.74 1.78
CA GLY A 140 19.68 8.73 2.85
C GLY A 140 18.86 9.98 2.56
N SER A 141 18.68 10.33 1.28
CA SER A 141 17.91 11.51 0.87
C SER A 141 16.47 11.21 0.44
N GLY A 142 16.09 9.94 0.30
CA GLY A 142 14.73 9.53 -0.02
C GLY A 142 14.62 8.07 -0.45
N ALA A 143 13.44 7.70 -0.92
CA ALA A 143 13.11 6.39 -1.48
C ALA A 143 13.87 6.14 -2.78
N THR A 144 14.57 5.00 -2.85
CA THR A 144 15.39 4.58 -4.00
C THR A 144 14.72 3.51 -4.86
N GLY A 145 13.59 2.97 -4.42
CA GLY A 145 12.75 2.04 -5.15
C GLY A 145 11.67 2.74 -5.98
N ALA A 146 10.77 1.93 -6.52
CA ALA A 146 9.73 2.38 -7.45
C ALA A 146 8.59 3.18 -6.80
N PHE A 147 8.37 3.02 -5.49
CA PHE A 147 7.21 3.58 -4.78
C PHE A 147 7.64 4.49 -3.64
N TRP A 148 6.99 5.64 -3.51
CA TRP A 148 7.13 6.61 -2.43
C TRP A 148 5.80 7.36 -2.23
N ARG A 149 5.73 8.31 -1.30
CA ARG A 149 4.53 9.14 -1.09
C ARG A 149 4.23 9.95 -2.33
N ASP A 150 2.98 9.92 -2.80
CA ASP A 150 2.54 10.60 -4.02
C ASP A 150 3.41 10.24 -5.24
N SER A 151 3.93 9.01 -5.27
CA SER A 151 4.80 8.60 -6.38
C SER A 151 4.07 8.59 -7.70
N ASN A 152 4.76 9.02 -8.74
CA ASN A 152 4.24 9.20 -10.09
C ASN A 152 5.18 8.59 -11.14
N LEU A 153 5.84 7.47 -10.77
CA LEU A 153 6.83 6.79 -11.59
C LEU A 153 6.24 6.40 -12.94
N ARG A 154 6.92 6.74 -14.03
CA ARG A 154 6.55 6.33 -15.40
C ARG A 154 7.63 5.43 -15.99
N PHE A 155 7.31 4.67 -17.03
CA PHE A 155 8.32 3.87 -17.73
C PHE A 155 9.54 4.67 -18.18
N ARG A 156 9.33 5.90 -18.68
CA ARG A 156 10.44 6.78 -19.10
C ARG A 156 11.39 7.17 -17.96
N ASP A 157 10.92 7.09 -16.71
CA ASP A 157 11.72 7.44 -15.54
C ASP A 157 12.60 6.26 -15.08
N ILE A 158 12.39 5.07 -15.67
CA ILE A 158 13.19 3.85 -15.44
C ILE A 158 14.25 3.75 -16.55
N THR A 159 15.32 4.52 -16.42
CA THR A 159 16.31 4.75 -17.49
C THR A 159 17.19 3.54 -17.81
N ASP A 160 17.33 2.60 -16.88
CA ASP A 160 18.06 1.34 -17.06
C ASP A 160 17.16 0.19 -17.52
N GLY A 161 15.86 0.45 -17.75
CA GLY A 161 14.89 -0.50 -18.29
C GLY A 161 14.01 -1.16 -17.22
N ALA A 162 12.74 -1.36 -17.55
CA ALA A 162 11.74 -1.93 -16.65
C ALA A 162 12.10 -3.35 -16.15
N SER A 163 12.89 -4.11 -16.91
CA SER A 163 13.37 -5.43 -16.52
C SER A 163 14.39 -5.41 -15.37
N ASN A 164 15.00 -4.25 -15.10
CA ASN A 164 15.99 -4.07 -14.03
C ASN A 164 15.38 -3.44 -12.76
N THR A 165 14.07 -3.13 -12.78
CA THR A 165 13.37 -2.49 -11.65
C THR A 165 12.40 -3.45 -10.99
N ILE A 166 12.52 -3.59 -9.67
CA ILE A 166 11.56 -4.33 -8.85
C ILE A 166 10.45 -3.36 -8.44
N LEU A 167 9.21 -3.69 -8.82
CA LEU A 167 8.02 -2.99 -8.35
C LEU A 167 7.54 -3.54 -7.01
N VAL A 168 7.19 -4.83 -6.97
CA VAL A 168 6.65 -5.53 -5.80
C VAL A 168 7.36 -6.86 -5.62
N GLY A 169 7.67 -7.19 -4.38
CA GLY A 169 8.18 -8.50 -3.97
C GLY A 169 7.19 -9.24 -3.08
N GLU A 170 7.37 -10.56 -2.96
CA GLU A 170 6.64 -11.38 -2.00
C GLU A 170 7.47 -11.58 -0.72
N ARG A 171 6.82 -11.51 0.44
CA ARG A 171 7.41 -11.73 1.76
C ARG A 171 6.50 -12.64 2.59
N SER A 172 7.07 -13.69 3.15
CA SER A 172 6.38 -14.52 4.15
C SER A 172 6.22 -13.75 5.46
N TYR A 173 5.09 -13.91 6.13
CA TYR A 173 4.84 -13.41 7.48
C TYR A 173 5.80 -14.06 8.48
N LYS A 174 6.10 -15.35 8.27
CA LYS A 174 6.92 -16.17 9.17
C LYS A 174 7.82 -17.13 8.41
N VAL A 175 9.07 -17.27 8.85
CA VAL A 175 9.98 -18.32 8.37
C VAL A 175 10.59 -19.02 9.59
N GLY A 176 10.25 -20.30 9.77
CA GLY A 176 10.61 -21.04 10.98
C GLY A 176 9.98 -20.43 12.23
N THR A 177 10.82 -20.01 13.18
CA THR A 177 10.38 -19.36 14.42
C THR A 177 10.40 -17.83 14.35
N VAL A 178 10.89 -17.25 13.26
CA VAL A 178 11.07 -15.81 13.10
C VAL A 178 9.89 -15.19 12.36
N ASP A 179 9.22 -14.23 13.00
CA ASP A 179 8.17 -13.44 12.39
C ASP A 179 8.81 -12.24 11.66
N PHE A 180 8.60 -12.15 10.35
CA PHE A 180 9.03 -11.04 9.50
C PHE A 180 7.95 -9.96 9.37
N TYR A 181 6.74 -10.28 9.84
CA TYR A 181 5.52 -9.53 9.61
C TYR A 181 5.23 -9.35 8.11
N ALA A 182 4.09 -8.79 7.79
CA ALA A 182 3.67 -8.58 6.41
C ALA A 182 3.21 -7.14 6.20
N GLY A 183 2.84 -6.80 4.97
CA GLY A 183 2.30 -5.48 4.66
C GLY A 183 0.86 -5.35 5.16
N THR A 184 0.40 -4.12 5.27
CA THR A 184 -1.01 -3.80 5.50
C THR A 184 -1.70 -3.57 4.16
N LEU A 185 -2.84 -4.23 3.95
CA LEU A 185 -3.64 -4.05 2.75
C LEU A 185 -4.44 -2.74 2.78
N TYR A 186 -4.68 -2.17 1.61
CA TYR A 186 -5.48 -0.96 1.33
C TYR A 186 -4.88 0.37 1.76
N ALA A 187 -4.41 0.49 2.99
CA ALA A 187 -3.98 1.75 3.56
C ALA A 187 -2.60 1.64 4.22
N ALA A 188 -1.85 2.73 4.12
CA ALA A 188 -0.62 2.95 4.86
C ALA A 188 -0.93 3.93 6.01
N ARG A 189 -0.48 3.57 7.21
CA ARG A 189 -0.43 4.51 8.33
C ARG A 189 0.63 5.59 8.03
N GLU A 190 0.47 6.79 8.57
CA GLU A 190 1.56 7.77 8.51
C GLU A 190 2.83 7.19 9.18
N PHE A 191 4.00 7.58 8.65
CA PHE A 191 5.28 7.33 9.29
C PHE A 191 5.87 8.68 9.66
N GLY A 192 5.58 9.24 10.85
CA GLY A 192 6.15 10.55 11.17
C GLY A 192 5.74 11.27 12.44
N GLY A 193 4.95 10.68 13.34
CA GLY A 193 4.73 11.23 14.69
C GLY A 193 5.93 11.12 15.61
#